data_AF-A0A969PXJ3-F1
#
_entry.id   AF-A0A969PXJ3-F1
#
_cell.length_a   1.000
_cell.length_b   1.000
_cell.length_c   1.000
_cell.angle_alpha   90.00
_cell.angle_beta   90.00
_cell.angle_gamma   90.00
#
_symmetry.space_group_name_H-M   'P 1'
#
loop_
_entity.id
_entity.type
_entity.pdbx_description
1 polymer ?
#
loop_
_entity_poly.entity_id
_entity_poly.type
_entity_poly.pdbx_seq_one_letter_code
_entity_poly.pdbx_strand_id
1 'polypeptide(L)' 'MIEADLRWANLRESNLTDASLIGADLRWANLQNACLRKTDLTGADLIGAVLTGVDLSETILDSVRWSPSDKKAD' A
#
# COMPACT_ATOMS: atom_id res chain seq x y z
N MET A 1 14.41 4.95 -13.06
CA MET A 1 13.10 5.25 -12.44
C MET A 1 13.37 5.47 -10.96
N ILE A 2 12.86 6.54 -10.36
CA ILE A 2 13.02 6.78 -8.91
C ILE A 2 11.79 6.15 -8.25
N GLU A 3 12.00 5.22 -7.33
CA GLU A 3 10.94 4.65 -6.49
C GLU A 3 10.44 5.73 -5.52
N ALA A 4 9.12 5.85 -5.35
CA ALA A 4 8.55 6.81 -4.41
C ALA A 4 8.76 6.31 -2.97
N ASP A 5 9.45 7.11 -2.15
CA ASP A 5 9.57 6.85 -0.71
C ASP A 5 8.35 7.43 0.01
N LEU A 6 7.43 6.53 0.41
CA LEU A 6 6.19 6.84 1.12
C LEU A 6 6.15 6.14 2.49
N ARG A 7 7.32 5.78 3.03
CA ARG A 7 7.41 5.16 4.35
C ARG A 7 6.79 6.05 5.40
N TRP A 8 5.97 5.48 6.28
CA TRP A 8 5.27 6.20 7.36
C TRP A 8 4.30 7.29 6.89
N ALA A 9 4.01 7.39 5.58
CA ALA A 9 3.09 8.38 5.08
C ALA A 9 1.68 8.18 5.67
N ASN A 10 1.02 9.26 6.02
CA ASN A 10 -0.40 9.24 6.37
C ASN A 10 -1.23 9.43 5.10
N LEU A 11 -1.71 8.33 4.54
CA LEU A 11 -2.55 8.26 3.34
C LEU A 11 -3.98 7.80 3.68
N ARG A 12 -4.38 7.95 4.95
CA ARG A 12 -5.71 7.60 5.43
C ARG A 12 -6.78 8.31 4.60
N GLU A 13 -7.80 7.56 4.17
CA GLU A 13 -8.95 8.07 3.40
C GLU A 13 -8.57 8.75 2.06
N SER A 14 -7.31 8.58 1.61
CA SER A 14 -6.86 9.14 0.33
C SER A 14 -7.52 8.44 -0.85
N ASN A 15 -7.74 9.20 -1.93
CA ASN A 15 -8.13 8.65 -3.21
C ASN A 15 -6.90 8.55 -4.11
N LEU A 16 -6.46 7.32 -4.36
CA LEU A 16 -5.34 7.00 -5.24
C LEU A 16 -5.82 6.22 -6.48
N THR A 17 -7.10 6.37 -6.85
CA THR A 17 -7.66 5.68 -8.02
C THR A 17 -6.83 5.97 -9.26
N ASP A 18 -6.53 4.92 -10.04
CA ASP A 18 -5.70 4.97 -11.26
C ASP A 18 -4.24 5.46 -11.05
N ALA A 19 -3.73 5.50 -9.80
CA ALA A 19 -2.34 5.90 -9.54
C ALA A 19 -1.33 4.83 -9.96
N SER A 20 -0.12 5.26 -10.33
CA SER A 20 1.04 4.38 -10.52
C SER A 20 1.95 4.48 -9.30
N LEU A 21 2.04 3.40 -8.53
CA LEU A 21 2.89 3.22 -7.35
C LEU A 21 3.87 2.05 -7.56
N ILE A 22 4.28 1.82 -8.81
CA ILE A 22 5.23 0.77 -9.19
C ILE A 22 6.54 0.96 -8.43
N GLY A 23 6.95 -0.08 -7.69
CA GLY A 23 8.16 -0.08 -6.87
C GLY A 23 8.13 0.88 -5.67
N ALA A 24 6.98 1.47 -5.33
CA ALA A 24 6.91 2.40 -4.20
C ALA A 24 7.21 1.72 -2.86
N ASP A 25 7.94 2.41 -1.99
CA ASP A 25 8.18 1.97 -0.61
C ASP A 25 7.10 2.55 0.29
N LEU A 26 6.08 1.75 0.59
CA LEU A 26 4.92 2.09 1.42
C LEU A 26 5.01 1.46 2.81
N ARG A 27 6.20 1.01 3.23
CA ARG A 27 6.36 0.35 4.53
C ARG A 27 5.89 1.26 5.66
N TRP A 28 5.08 0.70 6.56
CA TRP A 28 4.49 1.42 7.70
C TRP A 28 3.58 2.60 7.33
N ALA A 29 3.17 2.74 6.06
CA ALA A 29 2.21 3.77 5.67
C ALA A 29 0.82 3.48 6.28
N ASN A 30 0.10 4.54 6.65
CA ASN A 30 -1.29 4.42 7.04
C ASN A 30 -2.18 4.59 5.81
N LEU A 31 -2.71 3.48 5.29
CA LEU A 31 -3.65 3.48 4.15
C LEU A 31 -5.09 3.22 4.61
N GLN A 32 -5.39 3.35 5.91
CA GLN A 32 -6.73 3.03 6.42
C GLN A 32 -7.83 3.76 5.63
N ASN A 33 -8.82 3.00 5.15
CA ASN A 33 -9.92 3.49 4.31
C ASN A 33 -9.51 4.19 2.99
N ALA A 34 -8.29 4.02 2.51
CA ALA A 34 -7.87 4.58 1.23
C ALA A 34 -8.54 3.85 0.05
N CYS A 35 -8.78 4.56 -1.03
CA CYS A 35 -9.26 4.00 -2.30
C CYS A 35 -8.06 3.77 -3.23
N LEU A 36 -7.68 2.50 -3.42
CA LEU A 36 -6.59 2.10 -4.33
C LEU A 36 -7.13 1.50 -5.64
N ARG A 37 -8.40 1.79 -5.99
CA ARG A 37 -9.00 1.19 -7.18
C ARG A 37 -8.16 1.42 -8.44
N LYS A 38 -7.91 0.37 -9.23
CA LYS A 38 -7.10 0.45 -10.46
C LYS A 38 -5.67 0.99 -10.25
N THR A 39 -5.16 0.99 -9.02
CA THR A 39 -3.77 1.39 -8.74
C THR A 39 -2.83 0.29 -9.22
N ASP A 40 -1.69 0.69 -9.77
CA ASP A 40 -0.59 -0.23 -10.05
C ASP A 40 0.42 -0.23 -8.90
N LEU A 41 0.42 -1.31 -8.11
CA LEU A 41 1.36 -1.54 -7.00
C LEU A 41 2.49 -2.51 -7.39
N THR A 42 2.74 -2.74 -8.67
CA THR A 42 3.74 -3.74 -9.11
C THR A 42 5.08 -3.53 -8.41
N GLY A 43 5.53 -4.52 -7.65
CA GLY A 43 6.79 -4.48 -6.90
C GLY A 43 6.83 -3.54 -5.68
N ALA A 44 5.70 -2.95 -5.27
CA ALA A 44 5.64 -2.08 -4.09
C ALA A 44 5.86 -2.87 -2.78
N ASP A 45 6.41 -2.20 -1.76
CA ASP A 45 6.62 -2.76 -0.42
C ASP A 45 5.62 -2.18 0.59
N LEU A 46 4.65 -3.00 0.99
CA LEU A 46 3.58 -2.68 1.95
C LEU A 46 3.84 -3.28 3.35
N ILE A 47 5.06 -3.75 3.66
CA ILE A 47 5.35 -4.36 4.97
C ILE A 47 4.99 -3.40 6.10
N GLY A 48 4.12 -3.84 7.00
CA GLY A 48 3.65 -3.06 8.14
C GLY A 48 2.68 -1.93 7.81
N ALA A 49 2.25 -1.78 6.56
CA ALA A 49 1.23 -0.79 6.18
C ALA A 49 -0.14 -1.16 6.79
N VAL A 50 -0.90 -0.14 7.19
CA VAL A 50 -2.26 -0.32 7.70
C VAL A 50 -3.24 -0.34 6.53
N LEU A 51 -3.74 -1.53 6.17
CA LEU A 51 -4.67 -1.72 5.05
C LEU A 51 -6.15 -1.87 5.46
N THR A 52 -6.48 -1.63 6.72
CA THR A 52 -7.87 -1.77 7.22
C THR A 52 -8.83 -0.89 6.41
N GLY A 53 -9.82 -1.51 5.77
CA GLY A 53 -10.83 -0.80 4.98
C GLY A 53 -10.32 -0.24 3.64
N VAL A 54 -9.11 -0.58 3.20
CA VAL A 54 -8.65 -0.22 1.84
C VAL A 54 -9.54 -0.88 0.79
N ASP A 55 -9.96 -0.09 -0.20
CA ASP A 55 -10.57 -0.63 -1.41
C ASP A 55 -9.48 -0.98 -2.44
N LEU A 56 -9.21 -2.28 -2.57
CA LEU A 56 -8.26 -2.85 -3.54
C LEU A 56 -8.92 -3.30 -4.86
N SER A 57 -10.18 -2.95 -5.12
CA SER A 57 -10.88 -3.41 -6.33
C SER A 57 -10.12 -3.02 -7.59
N GLU A 58 -9.87 -3.98 -8.48
CA GLU A 58 -9.13 -3.76 -9.75
C GLU A 58 -7.65 -3.33 -9.56
N THR A 59 -7.08 -3.42 -8.36
CA THR A 59 -5.66 -3.09 -8.09
C THR A 59 -4.72 -4.15 -8.66
N ILE A 60 -3.62 -3.75 -9.28
CA ILE A 60 -2.55 -4.66 -9.72
C ILE A 60 -1.60 -4.91 -8.55
N LEU A 61 -1.46 -6.17 -8.12
CA LEU A 61 -0.70 -6.58 -6.93
C LEU A 61 0.52 -7.47 -7.27
N ASP A 62 0.98 -7.43 -8.51
CA ASP A 62 2.07 -8.28 -8.98
C ASP A 62 3.36 -7.99 -8.21
N SER A 63 4.00 -9.03 -7.69
CA SER A 63 5.25 -8.93 -6.93
C SER A 63 5.22 -7.98 -5.72
N VAL A 64 4.03 -7.62 -5.21
CA VAL A 64 3.89 -6.81 -3.99
C VAL A 64 4.48 -7.56 -2.80
N ARG A 65 5.29 -6.86 -2.01
CA ARG A 65 5.77 -7.36 -0.73
C ARG A 65 4.79 -6.94 0.35
N TRP A 66 4.15 -7.92 0.98
CA TRP A 66 3.25 -7.72 2.11
C TRP A 66 3.50 -8.84 3.11
N SER A 67 3.47 -8.50 4.39
CA SER A 67 3.39 -9.46 5.48
C SER A 67 2.28 -9.01 6.43
N PRO A 68 1.40 -9.93 6.88
CA PRO A 68 0.51 -9.62 7.99
C PRO A 68 1.35 -9.06 9.13
N SER A 69 0.95 -7.94 9.73
CA SER A 69 1.63 -7.43 10.91
C SER A 69 1.68 -8.57 11.93
N ASP A 70 2.88 -9.04 12.26
CA ASP A 70 3.08 -10.09 13.24
C ASP A 70 2.32 -9.68 14.51
N LYS A 71 1.19 -10.33 14.76
CA LYS A 71 0.68 -10.38 16.12
C LYS A 71 1.80 -11.07 16.89
N LYS A 72 2.55 -10.32 17.69
CA LYS A 72 3.31 -10.91 18.78
C LYS A 72 2.31 -11.83 19.49
N ALA A 73 2.53 -13.14 19.35
CA ALA A 73 1.89 -14.12 20.20
C ALA A 73 2.25 -13.72 21.63
N ASP A 74 1.25 -13.21 22.34
CA ASP A 74 1.22 -13.18 23.80
C ASP A 74 1.03 -14.60 24.34
#